data_AF-A0A953M411-F1
#
_entry.id   AF-A0A953M411-F1
#
_cell.length_a   1.000
_cell.length_b   1.000
_cell.length_c   1.000
_cell.angle_alpha   90.00
_cell.angle_beta   90.00
_cell.angle_gamma   90.00
#
_symmetry.space_group_name_H-M   'P 1'
#
loop_
_entity.id
_entity.type
_entity.pdbx_description
1 polymer ?
#
loop_
_entity_poly.entity_id
_entity_poly.type
_entity_poly.pdbx_seq_one_letter_code
_entity_poly.pdbx_strand_id
1 'polypeptide(L)'
;MNTRVILAAGVATLASAAYADVAISTFTFSDLDSEYFTQDGVTGFFTARAGGDTSGDVTRLQDPVAATAEYAPAFANDDGSDADVLFQMTVSNITAISADGSGDFLIRDLDGDSIEGNLDGTWLRANSGAPILFFNGTLSGVTFNAGGDGLFEGTDGIGFNLTPYMLSNLFAGGIVQVSFGLDTFFDQSFSGFNSQFSGTIVPTPGAAALLLGAGGVCIRRRR
;
A
#
# COMPACT_ATOMS: atom_id res chain seq x y z
N MET A 1 -39.34 -39.64 -44.83
CA MET A 1 -39.73 -38.49 -43.99
C MET A 1 -38.65 -38.29 -42.95
N ASN A 2 -37.96 -37.15 -43.02
CA ASN A 2 -36.78 -36.80 -42.25
C ASN A 2 -37.18 -36.16 -40.92
N THR A 3 -36.50 -36.49 -39.83
CA THR A 3 -36.47 -35.62 -38.65
C THR A 3 -35.04 -35.63 -38.09
N ARG A 4 -34.29 -34.57 -38.43
CA ARG A 4 -32.96 -34.31 -37.88
C ARG A 4 -33.13 -33.52 -36.59
N VAL A 5 -32.71 -34.09 -35.47
CA VAL A 5 -32.60 -33.40 -34.17
C VAL A 5 -31.31 -32.59 -34.19
N ILE A 6 -31.43 -31.27 -34.15
CA ILE A 6 -30.29 -30.34 -34.05
C ILE A 6 -29.92 -30.23 -32.57
N LEU A 7 -28.76 -30.77 -32.18
CA LEU A 7 -28.17 -30.57 -30.86
C LEU A 7 -27.54 -29.17 -30.84
N ALA A 8 -28.21 -28.20 -30.21
CA ALA A 8 -27.63 -26.88 -29.99
C ALA A 8 -26.60 -26.97 -28.86
N ALA A 9 -25.31 -26.99 -29.21
CA ALA A 9 -24.22 -26.79 -28.26
C ALA A 9 -24.27 -25.35 -27.76
N GLY A 10 -24.87 -25.15 -26.58
CA GLY A 10 -24.81 -23.89 -25.87
C GLY A 10 -23.38 -23.63 -25.41
N VAL A 11 -22.65 -22.80 -26.16
CA VAL A 11 -21.42 -22.17 -25.66
C VAL A 11 -21.86 -21.23 -24.54
N ALA A 12 -21.76 -21.69 -23.30
CA ALA A 12 -21.75 -20.81 -22.15
C ALA A 12 -20.48 -19.97 -22.26
N THR A 13 -20.60 -18.82 -22.92
CA THR A 13 -19.64 -17.73 -22.80
C THR A 13 -19.54 -17.40 -21.32
N LEU A 14 -18.50 -17.89 -20.66
CA LEU A 14 -18.02 -17.30 -19.42
C LEU A 14 -17.69 -15.86 -19.76
N ALA A 15 -18.65 -14.97 -19.55
CA ALA A 15 -18.37 -13.55 -19.46
C ALA A 15 -17.44 -13.41 -18.26
N SER A 16 -16.14 -13.39 -18.50
CA SER A 16 -15.18 -12.86 -17.55
C SER A 16 -15.58 -11.40 -17.36
N ALA A 17 -16.42 -11.14 -16.36
CA ALA A 17 -16.60 -9.80 -15.84
C ALA A 17 -15.20 -9.34 -15.47
N ALA A 18 -14.69 -8.35 -16.19
CA ALA A 18 -13.50 -7.63 -15.77
C ALA A 18 -13.86 -7.02 -14.42
N TYR A 19 -13.42 -7.65 -13.33
CA TYR A 19 -13.57 -7.08 -12.01
C TYR A 19 -12.77 -5.78 -11.98
N ALA A 20 -13.48 -4.69 -11.72
CA ALA A 20 -12.90 -3.39 -11.56
C ALA A 20 -11.90 -3.42 -10.40
N ASP A 21 -10.80 -2.71 -10.59
CA ASP A 21 -9.75 -2.43 -9.62
C ASP A 21 -10.33 -1.57 -8.48
N VAL A 22 -11.11 -2.20 -7.59
CA VAL A 22 -11.77 -1.51 -6.47
C VAL A 22 -10.76 -1.42 -5.34
N ALA A 23 -10.29 -0.21 -5.07
CA ALA A 23 -9.46 0.08 -3.90
C ALA A 23 -10.15 -0.37 -2.62
N ILE A 24 -9.44 -1.15 -1.80
CA ILE A 24 -9.94 -1.65 -0.51
C ILE A 24 -9.47 -0.79 0.65
N SER A 25 -8.32 -0.15 0.50
CA SER A 25 -7.75 0.73 1.52
C SER A 25 -6.83 1.77 0.88
N THR A 26 -6.73 2.93 1.50
CA THR A 26 -5.78 3.99 1.18
C THR A 26 -5.05 4.40 2.44
N PHE A 27 -3.83 4.92 2.29
CA PHE A 27 -3.09 5.53 3.38
C PHE A 27 -2.39 6.79 2.91
N THR A 28 -2.23 7.75 3.81
CA THR A 28 -1.43 8.96 3.60
C THR A 28 -0.74 9.32 4.90
N PHE A 29 0.57 9.52 4.86
CA PHE A 29 1.36 10.06 5.96
C PHE A 29 2.17 11.26 5.46
N SER A 30 2.18 12.33 6.24
CA SER A 30 3.03 13.50 5.99
C SER A 30 4.08 13.64 7.09
N ASP A 31 5.12 14.41 6.79
CA ASP A 31 6.16 14.77 7.76
C ASP A 31 6.89 13.54 8.32
N LEU A 32 7.14 12.55 7.46
CA LEU A 32 8.04 11.43 7.78
C LEU A 32 9.49 11.91 7.75
N ASP A 33 10.27 11.49 8.75
CA ASP A 33 11.69 11.75 8.84
C ASP A 33 12.44 10.91 7.80
N SER A 34 12.89 11.56 6.74
CA SER A 34 13.61 10.92 5.65
C SER A 34 15.12 11.09 5.74
N GLU A 35 15.80 10.00 5.41
CA GLU A 35 17.23 9.92 5.27
C GLU A 35 17.62 9.06 4.07
N TYR A 36 18.81 9.33 3.56
CA TYR A 36 19.46 8.53 2.54
C TYR A 36 20.94 8.39 2.84
N PHE A 37 21.43 7.16 2.78
CA PHE A 37 22.83 6.83 2.91
C PHE A 37 23.38 6.27 1.60
N THR A 38 24.40 6.93 1.03
CA THR A 38 25.09 6.42 -0.17
C THR A 38 26.07 5.31 0.20
N GLN A 39 26.11 4.23 -0.57
CA GLN A 39 27.00 3.09 -0.31
C GLN A 39 28.22 3.07 -1.23
N ASP A 40 28.01 3.23 -2.53
CA ASP A 40 29.06 3.08 -3.56
C ASP A 40 28.92 4.06 -4.74
N GLY A 41 28.14 5.14 -4.56
CA GLY A 41 27.91 6.19 -5.55
C GLY A 41 26.97 5.80 -6.70
N VAL A 42 26.52 4.53 -6.78
CA VAL A 42 25.50 4.05 -7.71
C VAL A 42 24.34 3.35 -7.01
N THR A 43 24.53 3.03 -5.74
CA THR A 43 23.56 2.43 -4.82
C THR A 43 23.53 3.21 -3.50
N GLY A 44 22.37 3.26 -2.86
CA GLY A 44 22.24 3.67 -1.47
C GLY A 44 20.95 3.17 -0.84
N PHE A 45 20.71 3.59 0.39
CA PHE A 45 19.55 3.17 1.17
C PHE A 45 18.75 4.40 1.57
N PHE A 46 17.48 4.44 1.18
CA PHE A 46 16.54 5.48 1.58
C PHE A 46 15.64 4.93 2.69
N THR A 47 15.39 5.74 3.70
CA THR A 47 14.43 5.46 4.76
C THR A 47 13.58 6.69 5.00
N ALA A 48 12.28 6.49 5.23
CA ALA A 48 11.36 7.49 5.75
C ALA A 48 10.60 6.84 6.91
N ARG A 49 10.71 7.40 8.10
CA ARG A 49 10.09 6.84 9.31
C ARG A 49 9.23 7.87 10.03
N ALA A 50 8.22 7.41 10.78
CA ALA A 50 7.47 8.26 11.68
C ALA A 50 8.40 8.95 12.69
N GLY A 51 8.25 10.27 12.79
CA GLY A 51 8.92 11.18 13.70
C GLY A 51 7.92 11.95 14.57
N GLY A 52 8.39 12.99 15.25
CA GLY A 52 7.57 13.78 16.17
C GLY A 52 6.44 14.59 15.53
N ASP A 53 6.62 15.01 14.28
CA ASP A 53 5.63 15.81 13.55
C ASP A 53 4.79 14.97 12.57
N THR A 54 5.08 13.67 12.43
CA THR A 54 4.39 12.81 11.48
C THR A 54 2.92 12.68 11.84
N SER A 55 2.06 12.86 10.84
CA SER A 55 0.63 12.62 10.95
C SER A 55 0.13 11.91 9.70
N GLY A 56 -1.07 11.33 9.77
CA GLY A 56 -1.62 10.64 8.62
C GLY A 56 -2.95 9.95 8.87
N ASP A 57 -3.36 9.15 7.89
CA ASP A 57 -4.55 8.33 7.96
C ASP A 57 -4.37 7.02 7.22
N VAL A 58 -5.08 6.01 7.70
CA VAL A 58 -5.35 4.78 6.96
C VAL A 58 -6.86 4.62 6.89
N THR A 59 -7.38 4.61 5.66
CA THR A 59 -8.80 4.49 5.40
C THR A 59 -9.10 3.13 4.78
N ARG A 60 -10.06 2.41 5.35
CA ARG A 60 -10.71 1.28 4.69
C ARG A 60 -11.88 1.79 3.86
N LEU A 61 -11.90 1.44 2.57
CA LEU A 61 -12.89 1.92 1.61
C LEU A 61 -14.09 0.97 1.44
N GLN A 62 -13.99 -0.28 1.88
CA GLN A 62 -15.03 -1.29 1.71
C GLN A 62 -15.21 -2.18 2.95
N ASP A 63 -16.42 -2.74 3.11
CA ASP A 63 -16.91 -3.86 3.96
C ASP A 63 -16.26 -4.14 5.34
N PRO A 64 -17.05 -4.28 6.43
CA PRO A 64 -18.49 -4.02 6.55
C PRO A 64 -18.85 -2.54 6.56
N VAL A 65 -17.91 -1.65 6.89
CA VAL A 65 -18.13 -0.19 6.98
C VAL A 65 -16.83 0.53 6.62
N ALA A 66 -16.90 1.55 5.77
CA ALA A 66 -15.76 2.43 5.54
C ALA A 66 -15.42 3.17 6.83
N ALA A 67 -14.15 3.13 7.23
CA ALA A 67 -13.69 3.76 8.45
C ALA A 67 -12.22 4.13 8.32
N THR A 68 -11.82 5.12 9.11
CA THR A 68 -10.49 5.71 9.06
C THR A 68 -9.87 5.63 10.45
N ALA A 69 -8.63 5.17 10.47
CA ALA A 69 -7.69 5.33 11.57
C ALA A 69 -6.91 6.63 11.30
N GLU A 70 -7.04 7.60 12.19
CA GLU A 70 -6.37 8.91 12.06
C GLU A 70 -5.20 8.98 13.05
N TYR A 71 -4.05 9.42 12.56
CA TYR A 71 -2.81 9.53 13.32
C TYR A 71 -2.47 11.01 13.50
N ALA A 72 -2.64 11.51 14.72
CA ALA A 72 -2.24 12.85 15.11
C ALA A 72 -0.70 12.95 15.19
N PRO A 73 -0.14 14.17 15.09
CA PRO A 73 1.29 14.39 15.32
C PRO A 73 1.78 13.72 16.61
N ALA A 74 2.99 13.16 16.55
CA ALA A 74 3.69 12.48 17.64
C ALA A 74 3.13 11.10 18.04
N PHE A 75 2.22 10.49 17.27
CA PHE A 75 1.67 9.15 17.57
C PHE A 75 2.73 8.05 17.82
N ALA A 76 3.90 8.15 17.19
CA ALA A 76 5.00 7.19 17.31
C ALA A 76 5.88 7.42 18.57
N ASN A 77 5.70 8.55 19.26
CA ASN A 77 6.46 8.93 20.45
C ASN A 77 5.65 8.83 21.75
N ASP A 78 4.37 8.45 21.66
CA ASP A 78 3.51 8.31 22.84
C ASP A 78 3.91 7.08 23.66
N ASP A 79 4.03 7.26 24.98
CA ASP A 79 4.42 6.19 25.90
C ASP A 79 3.42 5.03 25.82
N GLY A 80 3.89 3.86 25.38
CA GLY A 80 3.09 2.63 25.28
C GLY A 80 2.32 2.48 23.97
N SER A 81 2.52 3.38 23.00
CA SER A 81 2.08 3.21 21.62
C SER A 81 3.05 2.29 20.87
N ASP A 82 2.52 1.29 20.17
CA ASP A 82 3.30 0.48 19.22
C ASP A 82 3.29 1.08 17.80
N ALA A 83 2.64 2.23 17.61
CA ALA A 83 2.42 2.79 16.28
C ALA A 83 3.72 3.28 15.63
N ASP A 84 3.90 2.93 14.37
CA ASP A 84 5.08 3.28 13.58
C ASP A 84 4.73 3.27 12.09
N VAL A 85 5.44 4.08 11.32
CA VAL A 85 5.39 4.04 9.87
C VAL A 85 6.82 4.00 9.39
N LEU A 86 7.15 2.96 8.64
CA LEU A 86 8.48 2.76 8.08
C LEU A 86 8.36 2.48 6.60
N PHE A 87 9.08 3.27 5.82
CA PHE A 87 9.31 3.04 4.40
C PHE A 87 10.82 2.95 4.21
N GLN A 88 11.29 1.85 3.65
CA GLN A 88 12.72 1.64 3.45
C GLN A 88 12.99 0.98 2.11
N MET A 89 14.05 1.42 1.43
CA MET A 89 14.39 0.85 0.13
C MET A 89 15.85 1.00 -0.23
N THR A 90 16.30 0.07 -1.07
CA THR A 90 17.52 0.23 -1.85
C THR A 90 17.21 1.12 -3.04
N VAL A 91 18.01 2.16 -3.21
CA VAL A 91 18.01 3.04 -4.39
C VAL A 91 19.20 2.66 -5.25
N SER A 92 18.98 2.38 -6.54
CA SER A 92 20.01 1.93 -7.47
C SER A 92 19.85 2.55 -8.86
N ASN A 93 20.77 2.27 -9.78
CA ASN A 93 20.75 2.78 -11.16
C ASN A 93 20.58 4.31 -11.22
N ILE A 94 21.26 5.01 -10.29
CA ILE A 94 21.13 6.45 -10.12
C ILE A 94 21.68 7.18 -11.36
N THR A 95 20.83 8.01 -11.95
CA THR A 95 21.18 8.95 -13.02
C THR A 95 20.98 10.38 -12.54
N ALA A 96 21.20 11.37 -13.41
CA ALA A 96 21.00 12.79 -13.04
C ALA A 96 19.54 13.15 -12.71
N ILE A 97 18.55 12.37 -13.18
CA ILE A 97 17.12 12.68 -13.04
C ILE A 97 16.25 11.51 -12.59
N SER A 98 16.80 10.30 -12.49
CA SER A 98 16.04 9.10 -12.12
C SER A 98 16.88 8.07 -11.39
N ALA A 99 16.23 7.24 -10.57
CA ALA A 99 16.84 6.08 -9.93
C ALA A 99 15.78 5.00 -9.74
N ASP A 100 16.17 3.74 -9.66
CA ASP A 100 15.26 2.64 -9.31
C ASP A 100 15.18 2.51 -7.79
N GLY A 101 14.01 2.17 -7.26
CA GLY A 101 13.78 1.94 -5.84
C GLY A 101 13.08 0.61 -5.61
N SER A 102 13.62 -0.23 -4.72
CA SER A 102 13.04 -1.51 -4.32
C SER A 102 13.20 -1.72 -2.81
N GLY A 103 12.12 -2.08 -2.12
CA GLY A 103 12.13 -2.18 -0.66
C GLY A 103 10.79 -2.59 -0.08
N ASP A 104 10.54 -2.16 1.16
CA ASP A 104 9.38 -2.57 1.96
C ASP A 104 8.75 -1.38 2.69
N PHE A 105 7.47 -1.50 2.99
CA PHE A 105 6.77 -0.60 3.91
C PHE A 105 6.14 -1.38 5.06
N LEU A 106 6.01 -0.70 6.19
CA LEU A 106 5.30 -1.13 7.38
C LEU A 106 4.50 0.07 7.90
N ILE A 107 3.22 -0.14 8.13
CA ILE A 107 2.36 0.75 8.90
C ILE A 107 1.87 -0.08 10.08
N ARG A 108 2.19 0.35 11.30
CA ARG A 108 1.76 -0.27 12.54
C ARG A 108 0.90 0.72 13.31
N ASP A 109 -0.14 0.20 13.92
CA ASP A 109 -1.12 0.96 14.66
C ASP A 109 -0.78 1.00 16.18
N LEU A 110 -1.67 1.55 17.00
CA LEU A 110 -1.38 1.80 18.42
C LEU A 110 -1.10 0.54 19.24
N ASP A 111 -1.64 -0.62 18.86
CA ASP A 111 -1.62 -1.84 19.66
C ASP A 111 -0.84 -3.01 19.01
N GLY A 112 -0.31 -2.79 17.81
CA GLY A 112 0.61 -3.71 17.15
C GLY A 112 0.04 -4.40 15.90
N ASP A 113 -1.19 -4.10 15.50
CA ASP A 113 -1.70 -4.48 14.19
C ASP A 113 -0.91 -3.80 13.07
N SER A 114 -0.72 -4.49 11.94
CA SER A 114 0.12 -3.97 10.86
C SER A 114 -0.39 -4.18 9.45
N ILE A 115 0.01 -3.27 8.57
CA ILE A 115 -0.11 -3.37 7.12
C ILE A 115 1.30 -3.27 6.55
N GLU A 116 1.75 -4.32 5.88
CA GLU A 116 3.11 -4.39 5.34
C GLU A 116 3.13 -4.98 3.94
N GLY A 117 4.19 -4.68 3.19
CA GLY A 117 4.38 -5.22 1.84
C GLY A 117 5.64 -4.69 1.17
N ASN A 118 5.84 -5.14 -0.06
CA ASN A 118 6.97 -4.76 -0.89
C ASN A 118 6.64 -3.56 -1.78
N LEU A 119 7.67 -2.81 -2.14
CA LEU A 119 7.68 -1.61 -2.95
C LEU A 119 8.64 -1.78 -4.11
N ASP A 120 8.22 -1.47 -5.32
CA ASP A 120 9.09 -1.38 -6.48
C ASP A 120 8.69 -0.19 -7.34
N GLY A 121 9.65 0.57 -7.84
CA GLY A 121 9.35 1.76 -8.64
C GLY A 121 10.55 2.58 -9.07
N THR A 122 10.25 3.81 -9.47
CA THR A 122 11.25 4.74 -10.01
C THR A 122 11.14 6.08 -9.28
N TRP A 123 12.28 6.57 -8.82
CA TRP A 123 12.50 7.94 -8.40
C TRP A 123 12.69 8.85 -9.61
N LEU A 124 12.07 10.02 -9.57
CA LEU A 124 12.18 11.05 -10.58
C LEU A 124 12.47 12.38 -9.90
N ARG A 125 13.39 13.15 -10.48
CA ARG A 125 13.64 14.55 -10.12
C ARG A 125 12.77 15.46 -10.99
N ALA A 126 11.85 16.21 -10.38
CA ALA A 126 11.18 17.30 -11.08
C ALA A 126 11.98 18.59 -10.97
N ASN A 127 12.22 19.26 -12.09
CA ASN A 127 12.88 20.55 -12.15
C ASN A 127 11.84 21.68 -12.24
N SER A 128 11.19 22.01 -11.14
CA SER A 128 10.20 23.11 -11.05
C SER A 128 10.60 24.16 -10.01
N GLY A 129 11.76 24.81 -10.22
CA GLY A 129 12.23 25.91 -9.37
C GLY A 129 12.93 25.47 -8.08
N ALA A 130 12.34 24.52 -7.35
CA ALA A 130 13.02 23.72 -6.33
C ALA A 130 12.99 22.25 -6.78
N PRO A 131 14.11 21.52 -6.71
CA PRO A 131 14.13 20.10 -7.03
C PRO A 131 13.28 19.31 -6.03
N ILE A 132 12.18 18.76 -6.53
CA ILE A 132 11.31 17.84 -5.80
C ILE A 132 11.61 16.43 -6.31
N LEU A 133 11.84 15.51 -5.40
CA LEU A 133 12.00 14.09 -5.71
C LEU A 133 10.65 13.42 -5.58
N PHE A 134 10.31 12.57 -6.54
CA PHE A 134 9.09 11.79 -6.57
C PHE A 134 9.40 10.31 -6.74
N PHE A 135 8.97 9.47 -5.82
CA PHE A 135 8.89 8.04 -6.08
C PHE A 135 7.53 7.72 -6.69
N ASN A 136 7.52 6.97 -7.79
CA ASN A 136 6.31 6.36 -8.33
C ASN A 136 6.53 4.85 -8.35
N GLY A 137 5.78 4.13 -7.52
CA GLY A 137 5.93 2.68 -7.39
C GLY A 137 4.63 1.92 -7.28
N THR A 138 4.76 0.60 -7.30
CA THR A 138 3.70 -0.37 -7.09
C THR A 138 3.90 -1.08 -5.76
N LEU A 139 2.80 -1.43 -5.09
CA LEU A 139 2.82 -2.29 -3.91
C LEU A 139 2.60 -3.75 -4.34
N SER A 140 3.33 -4.66 -3.71
CA SER A 140 3.11 -6.10 -3.87
C SER A 140 3.24 -6.82 -2.53
N GLY A 141 2.72 -8.05 -2.44
CA GLY A 141 2.81 -8.84 -1.21
C GLY A 141 2.11 -8.20 0.00
N VAL A 142 1.12 -7.33 -0.22
CA VAL A 142 0.50 -6.57 0.88
C VAL A 142 -0.26 -7.52 1.79
N THR A 143 0.02 -7.43 3.08
CA THR A 143 -0.55 -8.26 4.15
C THR A 143 -1.08 -7.38 5.28
N PHE A 144 -2.25 -7.74 5.79
CA PHE A 144 -2.84 -7.17 6.99
C PHE A 144 -2.68 -8.18 8.13
N ASN A 145 -2.01 -7.79 9.21
CA ASN A 145 -1.69 -8.64 10.33
C ASN A 145 -2.40 -8.13 11.59
N ALA A 146 -3.22 -8.98 12.19
CA ALA A 146 -3.81 -8.74 13.51
C ALA A 146 -2.81 -9.12 14.62
N GLY A 147 -1.78 -8.29 14.80
CA GLY A 147 -0.72 -8.50 15.80
C GLY A 147 -1.09 -8.02 17.20
N GLY A 148 -1.98 -7.04 17.28
CA GLY A 148 -2.61 -6.51 18.48
C GLY A 148 -3.97 -7.17 18.70
N ASP A 149 -5.04 -6.37 18.75
CA ASP A 149 -6.40 -6.84 19.03
C ASP A 149 -7.24 -7.16 17.77
N GLY A 150 -6.73 -6.85 16.58
CA GLY A 150 -7.39 -7.06 15.29
C GLY A 150 -8.28 -5.90 14.83
N LEU A 151 -8.27 -4.76 15.53
CA LEU A 151 -8.87 -3.49 15.15
C LEU A 151 -7.76 -2.49 14.79
N PHE A 152 -7.59 -2.22 13.49
CA PHE A 152 -6.60 -1.25 13.03
C PHE A 152 -7.02 0.18 13.37
N GLU A 153 -6.26 0.85 14.24
CA GLU A 153 -6.68 2.11 14.85
C GLU A 153 -5.57 3.15 15.07
N GLY A 154 -5.93 4.43 14.93
CA GLY A 154 -5.02 5.55 15.15
C GLY A 154 -5.28 6.22 16.50
N THR A 155 -4.55 7.30 16.78
CA THR A 155 -4.80 8.15 17.96
C THR A 155 -6.21 8.75 17.96
N ASP A 156 -6.78 8.91 16.76
CA ASP A 156 -8.12 9.43 16.51
C ASP A 156 -8.84 8.56 15.45
N GLY A 157 -10.12 8.89 15.19
CA GLY A 157 -10.95 8.17 14.23
C GLY A 157 -11.77 7.02 14.85
N ILE A 158 -12.23 6.10 14.00
CA ILE A 158 -13.15 4.99 14.39
C ILE A 158 -12.46 3.62 14.29
N GLY A 159 -11.31 3.54 13.61
CA GLY A 159 -10.58 2.29 13.36
C GLY A 159 -11.37 1.30 12.49
N PHE A 160 -10.73 0.20 12.09
CA PHE A 160 -11.40 -0.84 11.30
C PHE A 160 -10.83 -2.23 11.53
N ASN A 161 -11.71 -3.22 11.56
CA ASN A 161 -11.31 -4.59 11.85
C ASN A 161 -10.51 -5.23 10.68
N LEU A 162 -9.38 -5.87 11.02
CA LEU A 162 -8.48 -6.57 10.08
C LEU A 162 -8.88 -8.02 9.78
N THR A 163 -9.69 -8.64 10.64
CA THR A 163 -10.12 -10.05 10.52
C THR A 163 -10.64 -10.44 9.12
N PRO A 164 -11.38 -9.59 8.38
CA PRO A 164 -11.82 -9.90 7.01
C PRO A 164 -10.68 -10.03 5.98
N TYR A 165 -9.48 -9.56 6.30
CA TYR A 165 -8.32 -9.44 5.39
C TYR A 165 -7.14 -10.36 5.73
N MET A 166 -7.27 -11.25 6.72
CA MET A 166 -6.22 -12.17 7.20
C MET A 166 -5.74 -13.23 6.18
N LEU A 167 -6.05 -13.06 4.89
CA LEU A 167 -5.52 -13.88 3.81
C LEU A 167 -4.27 -13.21 3.24
N SER A 168 -3.10 -13.61 3.72
CA SER A 168 -1.78 -13.19 3.23
C SER A 168 -1.65 -13.39 1.70
N ASN A 169 -0.94 -12.48 1.00
CA ASN A 169 -0.62 -12.54 -0.43
C ASN A 169 -1.78 -12.35 -1.42
N LEU A 170 -2.93 -11.83 -0.96
CA LEU A 170 -4.07 -11.58 -1.81
C LEU A 170 -4.17 -10.12 -2.29
N PHE A 171 -3.37 -9.21 -1.74
CA PHE A 171 -3.48 -7.79 -2.06
C PHE A 171 -2.23 -7.30 -2.82
N ALA A 172 -2.49 -6.52 -3.87
CA ALA A 172 -1.50 -5.68 -4.52
C ALA A 172 -1.88 -4.23 -4.22
N GLY A 173 -1.14 -3.26 -4.72
CA GLY A 173 -1.52 -1.86 -4.55
C GLY A 173 -0.96 -0.99 -5.65
N GLY A 174 -1.73 0.03 -6.00
CA GLY A 174 -1.40 1.03 -6.99
C GLY A 174 -0.93 2.32 -6.35
N ILE A 175 0.16 2.84 -6.91
CA ILE A 175 0.77 4.16 -6.72
C ILE A 175 1.13 4.47 -5.27
N VAL A 176 2.38 4.21 -4.93
CA VAL A 176 3.05 4.97 -3.88
C VAL A 176 3.60 6.25 -4.46
N GLN A 177 3.23 7.39 -3.87
CA GLN A 177 3.92 8.65 -4.09
C GLN A 177 4.71 9.01 -2.83
N VAL A 178 6.03 9.11 -2.98
CA VAL A 178 6.87 9.78 -1.98
C VAL A 178 7.33 11.12 -2.53
N SER A 179 7.20 12.21 -1.77
CA SER A 179 7.74 13.50 -2.20
C SER A 179 8.46 14.28 -1.10
N PHE A 180 9.59 14.90 -1.46
CA PHE A 180 10.37 15.80 -0.60
C PHE A 180 11.26 16.73 -1.44
N GLY A 181 11.72 17.84 -0.86
CA GLY A 181 12.57 18.84 -1.53
C GLY A 181 14.05 18.68 -1.18
N LEU A 182 14.90 18.45 -2.18
CA LEU A 182 16.36 18.41 -2.04
C LEU A 182 17.05 19.02 -3.25
N ASP A 183 18.04 19.88 -3.01
CA ASP A 183 18.88 20.50 -4.05
C ASP A 183 19.63 19.47 -4.93
N THR A 184 19.82 18.25 -4.41
CA THR A 184 20.61 17.20 -5.04
C THR A 184 19.84 15.87 -5.13
N PHE A 185 20.23 14.98 -6.06
CA PHE A 185 19.48 13.77 -6.41
C PHE A 185 20.31 12.52 -6.14
N PHE A 186 20.20 11.98 -4.91
CA PHE A 186 20.87 10.75 -4.45
C PHE A 186 22.40 10.68 -4.74
N ASP A 187 23.04 11.82 -4.94
CA ASP A 187 24.47 11.98 -5.20
C ASP A 187 25.30 12.14 -3.90
N GLN A 188 24.63 12.41 -2.79
CA GLN A 188 25.19 12.52 -1.46
C GLN A 188 24.18 12.05 -0.41
N SER A 189 24.68 11.64 0.76
CA SER A 189 23.83 11.28 1.89
C SER A 189 23.11 12.50 2.44
N PHE A 190 21.89 12.31 2.94
CA PHE A 190 21.10 13.36 3.57
C PHE A 190 20.29 12.79 4.73
N SER A 191 19.85 13.66 5.65
CA SER A 191 19.01 13.32 6.80
C SER A 191 18.20 14.53 7.23
N GLY A 192 17.05 14.32 7.87
CA GLY A 192 16.23 15.38 8.46
C GLY A 192 15.40 16.14 7.43
N PHE A 193 14.95 15.45 6.39
CA PHE A 193 14.00 15.99 5.41
C PHE A 193 12.63 15.36 5.62
N ASN A 194 11.60 16.18 5.60
CA ASN A 194 10.23 15.69 5.67
C ASN A 194 9.82 15.12 4.32
N SER A 195 9.17 13.97 4.33
CA SER A 195 8.49 13.42 3.16
C SER A 195 7.04 13.10 3.42
N GLN A 196 6.27 13.07 2.33
CA GLN A 196 4.92 12.51 2.31
C GLN A 196 4.97 11.13 1.68
N PHE A 197 4.24 10.16 2.23
CA PHE A 197 4.04 8.82 1.68
C PHE A 197 2.54 8.53 1.58
N SER A 198 2.04 8.26 0.38
CA SER A 198 0.64 7.91 0.16
C SER A 198 0.49 6.72 -0.77
N GLY A 199 -0.51 5.88 -0.55
CA GLY A 199 -0.75 4.71 -1.39
C GLY A 199 -2.18 4.20 -1.39
N THR A 200 -2.50 3.38 -2.40
CA THR A 200 -3.79 2.70 -2.54
C THR A 200 -3.58 1.20 -2.64
N ILE A 201 -4.30 0.43 -1.84
CA ILE A 201 -4.27 -1.03 -1.82
C ILE A 201 -5.47 -1.55 -2.61
N VAL A 202 -5.22 -2.48 -3.54
CA VAL A 202 -6.21 -3.09 -4.43
C VAL A 202 -6.11 -4.63 -4.39
N PRO A 203 -7.22 -5.38 -4.51
CA PRO A 203 -7.13 -6.84 -4.56
C PRO A 203 -6.34 -7.31 -5.77
N THR A 204 -5.48 -8.32 -5.59
CA THR A 204 -4.91 -9.03 -6.75
C THR A 204 -6.06 -9.69 -7.54
N PRO A 205 -5.91 -9.91 -8.87
CA PRO A 205 -6.95 -10.57 -9.65
C PRO A 205 -7.40 -11.93 -9.09
N GLY A 206 -6.50 -12.68 -8.45
CA GLY A 206 -6.81 -13.95 -7.78
C GLY A 206 -7.61 -13.78 -6.48
N ALA A 207 -7.33 -12.73 -5.73
CA ALA A 207 -8.08 -12.39 -4.51
C ALA A 207 -9.49 -11.88 -4.79
N ALA A 208 -9.64 -11.05 -5.82
CA ALA A 208 -10.96 -10.59 -6.28
C ALA A 208 -11.88 -11.79 -6.58
N ALA A 209 -11.33 -12.86 -7.20
CA ALA A 209 -12.08 -14.08 -7.48
C ALA A 209 -12.48 -14.86 -6.21
N LEU A 210 -11.65 -14.86 -5.16
CA LEU A 210 -11.96 -15.53 -3.87
C LEU A 210 -12.98 -14.74 -3.05
N LEU A 211 -12.81 -13.41 -2.94
CA LEU A 211 -13.74 -12.52 -2.24
C LEU A 211 -15.17 -12.62 -2.81
N LEU A 212 -15.28 -12.80 -4.13
CA LEU A 212 -16.57 -12.94 -4.80
C LEU A 212 -17.05 -14.39 -4.91
N GLY A 213 -16.13 -15.35 -4.97
CA GLY A 213 -16.42 -16.79 -4.99
C GLY A 213 -17.05 -17.30 -3.69
N ALA A 214 -16.68 -16.73 -2.54
CA ALA A 214 -17.29 -17.08 -1.25
C ALA A 214 -18.79 -16.71 -1.18
N GLY A 215 -19.25 -15.72 -1.94
CA GLY A 215 -20.69 -15.39 -2.07
C GLY A 215 -21.45 -16.29 -3.06
N GLY A 216 -20.74 -16.94 -3.99
CA GLY A 216 -21.33 -17.72 -5.10
C GLY A 216 -21.65 -19.19 -4.79
N VAL A 217 -21.11 -19.75 -3.70
CA VAL A 217 -21.34 -21.18 -3.34
C VAL A 217 -22.71 -21.40 -2.67
N CYS A 218 -23.53 -20.37 -2.55
CA CYS A 218 -24.95 -20.47 -2.16
C CYS A 218 -25.91 -20.66 -3.35
N ILE A 219 -25.46 -21.12 -4.53
CA ILE A 219 -26.37 -21.59 -5.60
C ILE A 219 -26.92 -22.98 -5.24
N ARG A 220 -27.96 -22.93 -4.40
CA ARG A 220 -29.14 -23.80 -4.34
C ARG A 220 -29.09 -25.05 -5.22
N ARG A 221 -28.63 -26.17 -4.63
CA ARG A 221 -29.10 -27.51 -5.00
C ARG A 221 -30.60 -27.59 -4.70
N ARG A 222 -31.45 -27.31 -5.70
CA ARG A 222 -32.82 -27.83 -5.71
C ARG A 222 -32.83 -29.14 -6.46
N ARG A 223 -33.18 -30.21 -5.73
CA ARG A 223 -33.63 -31.49 -6.26
C ARG A 223 -34.84 -31.29 -7.17
#